data_AF-A0A5D2DSF7-F1
#
_entry.id   AF-A0A5D2DSF7-F1
#
_cell.length_a   1.000
_cell.length_b   1.000
_cell.length_c   1.000
_cell.angle_alpha   90.00
_cell.angle_beta   90.00
_cell.angle_gamma   90.00
#
_symmetry.space_group_name_H-M   'P 1'
#
loop_
_entity.id
_entity.type
_entity.pdbx_description
1 polymer ?
#
loop_
_entity_poly.entity_id
_entity_poly.type
_entity_poly.pdbx_seq_one_letter_code
_entity_poly.pdbx_strand_id
1 'polypeptide(L)'
;MHTDSRLANNDLPNSIQRLRYEKDMLAFTGCIHNLTVEESNELTVMRYNVRHWKEKKLDSEERRRQEGCPMTPREAAMFLKAMCYPSSTPIYIVAGEIYGSNSMAAFHYCILKNVKF
;
A
#
# COMPACT_ATOMS: atom_id res chain seq x y z
N MET A 1 0.42 -14.64 -13.89
CA MET A 1 0.43 -13.42 -13.05
C MET A 1 0.02 -12.27 -13.95
N HIS A 2 -1.22 -11.80 -13.81
CA HIS A 2 -1.83 -10.87 -14.76
C HIS A 2 -1.40 -9.44 -14.38
N THR A 3 -0.38 -8.92 -15.06
CA THR A 3 -0.02 -7.51 -14.96
C THR A 3 -1.07 -6.69 -15.72
N ASP A 4 -1.55 -5.63 -15.09
CA ASP A 4 -2.48 -4.66 -15.68
C ASP A 4 -1.87 -4.10 -16.97
N SER A 5 -2.52 -4.35 -18.11
CA SER A 5 -2.03 -4.04 -19.46
C SER A 5 -1.75 -2.54 -19.67
N ARG A 6 -2.25 -1.66 -18.79
CA ARG A 6 -1.96 -0.22 -18.81
C ARG A 6 -0.53 0.12 -18.38
N LEU A 7 0.10 -0.71 -17.56
CA LEU A 7 1.50 -0.55 -17.15
C LEU A 7 2.48 -1.02 -18.24
N ALA A 8 2.07 -1.99 -19.06
CA ALA A 8 2.93 -2.59 -20.09
C ALA A 8 3.32 -1.63 -21.24
N ASN A 9 2.59 -0.51 -21.42
CA ASN A 9 2.77 0.41 -22.55
C ASN A 9 3.69 1.62 -22.27
N ASN A 10 4.41 1.65 -21.15
CA ASN A 10 5.18 2.85 -20.72
C ASN A 10 6.71 2.61 -20.63
N ASP A 11 7.26 1.60 -21.31
CA ASP A 11 8.71 1.25 -21.25
C ASP A 11 9.24 1.14 -19.81
N LEU A 12 8.36 0.66 -18.94
CA LEU A 12 8.51 0.70 -17.50
C LEU A 12 9.46 -0.44 -17.03
N PRO A 13 10.47 -0.18 -16.18
CA PRO A 13 11.44 -1.20 -15.76
C PRO A 13 10.82 -2.45 -15.14
N ASN A 14 11.52 -3.59 -15.26
CA ASN A 14 11.05 -4.89 -14.76
C ASN A 14 10.76 -4.93 -13.24
N SER A 15 11.28 -3.99 -12.44
CA SER A 15 11.11 -3.92 -10.97
C SER A 15 10.27 -2.71 -10.55
N ILE A 16 9.01 -2.67 -10.97
CA ILE A 16 8.03 -1.68 -10.49
C ILE A 16 7.12 -2.30 -9.46
N GLN A 17 7.06 -1.67 -8.29
CA GLN A 17 6.14 -2.02 -7.24
C GLN A 17 5.04 -0.96 -7.16
N ARG A 18 3.78 -1.39 -7.35
CA ARG A 18 2.61 -0.55 -7.08
C ARG A 18 2.21 -0.72 -5.63
N LEU A 19 2.13 0.38 -4.89
CA LEU A 19 1.66 0.39 -3.52
C LEU A 19 0.29 1.07 -3.45
N ARG A 20 -0.70 0.37 -2.90
CA ARG A 20 -2.09 0.83 -2.81
C ARG A 20 -2.50 1.04 -1.35
N TYR A 21 -1.86 2.01 -0.71
CA TYR A 21 -2.10 2.34 0.70
C TYR A 21 -2.71 3.76 0.82
N GLU A 22 -3.58 4.09 -0.12
CA GLU A 22 -4.34 5.34 -0.13
C GLU A 22 -5.55 5.27 0.81
N LYS A 23 -6.02 6.43 1.26
CA LYS A 23 -7.10 6.56 2.25
C LYS A 23 -8.41 5.89 1.80
N ASP A 24 -8.79 6.08 0.54
CA ASP A 24 -10.00 5.49 -0.04
C ASP A 24 -9.90 3.96 -0.14
N MET A 25 -8.72 3.45 -0.51
CA MET A 25 -8.44 2.01 -0.54
C MET A 25 -8.56 1.39 0.84
N LEU A 26 -8.00 2.02 1.87
CA LEU A 26 -8.08 1.53 3.25
C LEU A 26 -9.51 1.61 3.81
N ALA A 27 -10.24 2.68 3.51
CA ALA A 27 -11.65 2.80 3.89
C ALA A 27 -12.51 1.71 3.21
N PHE A 28 -12.29 1.47 1.91
CA PHE A 28 -13.02 0.46 1.13
C PHE A 28 -12.75 -0.97 1.62
N THR A 29 -11.49 -1.32 1.82
CA THR A 29 -11.07 -2.67 2.28
C THR A 29 -11.30 -2.89 3.77
N GLY A 30 -11.44 -1.80 4.54
CA GLY A 30 -11.58 -1.83 5.99
C GLY A 30 -10.33 -2.25 6.75
N CYS A 31 -9.17 -2.12 6.12
CA CYS A 31 -7.89 -2.47 6.70
C CYS A 31 -7.34 -1.30 7.52
N ILE A 32 -7.10 -1.52 8.82
CA ILE A 32 -6.69 -0.49 9.77
C ILE A 32 -5.34 -0.77 10.46
N HIS A 33 -4.59 -1.74 9.93
CA HIS A 33 -3.30 -2.13 10.50
C HIS A 33 -2.29 -0.98 10.40
N ASN A 34 -1.55 -0.75 11.50
CA ASN A 34 -0.55 0.32 11.61
C ASN A 34 -1.13 1.73 11.50
N LEU A 35 -2.42 1.90 11.85
CA LEU A 35 -3.09 3.19 12.01
C LEU A 35 -3.42 3.44 13.48
N THR A 36 -3.57 4.71 13.85
CA THR A 36 -4.09 5.07 15.17
C THR A 36 -5.60 4.80 15.25
N VAL A 37 -6.16 4.86 16.47
CA VAL A 37 -7.60 4.70 16.67
C VAL A 37 -8.37 5.82 15.96
N GLU A 38 -7.84 7.03 15.98
CA GLU A 38 -8.41 8.21 15.32
C GLU A 38 -8.42 8.04 13.80
N GLU A 39 -7.28 7.64 13.21
CA GLU A 39 -7.15 7.37 11.77
C GLU A 39 -8.10 6.24 11.33
N SER A 40 -8.25 5.20 12.17
CA SER A 40 -9.14 4.05 11.92
C SER A 40 -10.62 4.45 11.98
N ASN A 41 -10.99 5.31 12.92
CA ASN A 41 -12.34 5.84 13.04
C ASN A 41 -12.69 6.72 11.85
N GLU A 42 -11.76 7.55 11.39
CA GLU A 42 -11.95 8.37 10.19
C GLU A 42 -12.23 7.52 8.94
N LEU A 43 -11.46 6.45 8.72
CA LEU A 43 -11.70 5.52 7.62
C LEU A 43 -13.06 4.82 7.72
N THR A 44 -13.47 4.49 8.94
CA THR A 44 -14.79 3.91 9.19
C THR A 44 -15.90 4.90 8.82
N VAL A 45 -15.82 6.14 9.28
CA VAL A 45 -16.79 7.20 8.92
C VAL A 45 -16.85 7.39 7.41
N MET A 46 -15.70 7.47 6.74
CA MET A 46 -15.63 7.56 5.28
C MET A 46 -16.36 6.38 4.61
N ARG A 47 -16.09 5.14 5.05
CA ARG A 47 -16.74 3.94 4.52
C ARG A 47 -18.27 4.00 4.63
N TYR A 48 -18.80 4.45 5.76
CA TYR A 48 -20.24 4.56 5.95
C TYR A 48 -20.87 5.69 5.11
N ASN A 49 -20.14 6.78 4.87
CA ASN A 49 -20.62 7.91 4.08
C ASN A 49 -20.73 7.61 2.57
N VAL A 50 -19.92 6.69 2.04
CA VAL A 50 -19.93 6.35 0.60
C VAL A 50 -21.09 5.40 0.27
N ARG A 51 -22.23 5.93 -0.19
CA ARG A 51 -23.49 5.17 -0.38
C ARG A 51 -23.37 3.91 -1.27
N HIS A 52 -22.52 3.92 -2.28
CA HIS A 52 -22.42 2.82 -3.26
C HIS A 52 -21.56 1.64 -2.81
N TRP A 53 -20.82 1.75 -1.70
CA TRP A 53 -20.09 0.62 -1.13
C TRP A 53 -21.05 -0.29 -0.36
N LYS A 54 -21.27 -1.50 -0.88
CA LYS A 54 -22.26 -2.46 -0.37
C LYS A 54 -21.89 -3.00 1.02
N GLU A 55 -20.61 -3.25 1.26
CA GLU A 55 -20.13 -3.79 2.54
C GLU A 55 -19.67 -2.68 3.47
N LYS A 56 -20.25 -2.61 4.67
CA LYS A 56 -19.99 -1.55 5.66
C LYS A 56 -19.34 -2.04 6.94
N LYS A 57 -19.67 -3.27 7.34
CA LYS A 57 -19.10 -3.94 8.51
C LYS A 57 -18.03 -4.89 7.99
N LEU A 58 -16.78 -4.56 8.26
CA LEU A 58 -15.61 -5.31 7.83
C LEU A 58 -14.75 -5.56 9.05
N ASP A 59 -14.31 -6.81 9.20
CA ASP A 59 -13.30 -7.20 10.17
C ASP A 59 -11.93 -7.11 9.49
N SER A 60 -11.06 -6.25 10.02
CA SER A 60 -9.75 -5.99 9.42
C SER A 60 -8.84 -7.21 9.46
N GLU A 61 -8.88 -7.99 10.54
CA GLU A 61 -8.04 -9.17 10.73
C GLU A 61 -8.45 -10.28 9.76
N GLU A 62 -9.75 -10.49 9.61
CA GLU A 62 -10.25 -11.47 8.65
C GLU A 62 -9.91 -11.08 7.21
N ARG A 63 -10.07 -9.79 6.86
CA ARG A 63 -9.69 -9.28 5.55
C ARG A 63 -8.19 -9.46 5.28
N ARG A 64 -7.34 -9.27 6.28
CA ARG A 64 -5.89 -9.50 6.16
C ARG A 64 -5.57 -10.98 5.97
N ARG A 65 -6.21 -11.89 6.73
CA ARG A 65 -6.04 -13.35 6.55
C ARG A 65 -6.43 -13.83 5.16
N GLN A 66 -7.44 -13.19 4.56
CA GLN A 66 -7.91 -13.49 3.21
C GLN A 66 -7.14 -12.72 2.12
N GLU A 67 -5.97 -12.14 2.43
CA GLU A 67 -5.15 -11.36 1.50
C GLU A 67 -5.87 -10.14 0.89
N GLY A 68 -6.96 -9.69 1.52
CA GLY A 68 -7.79 -8.57 1.07
C GLY A 68 -7.28 -7.20 1.50
N CYS A 69 -6.21 -7.14 2.29
CA CYS A 69 -5.58 -5.90 2.74
C CYS A 69 -4.32 -5.57 1.93
N PRO A 70 -4.10 -4.30 1.54
CA PRO A 70 -2.84 -3.90 0.94
C PRO A 70 -1.69 -4.04 1.96
N MET A 71 -0.46 -4.23 1.46
CA MET A 71 0.72 -4.11 2.29
C MET A 71 0.81 -2.71 2.89
N THR A 72 1.09 -2.63 4.18
CA THR A 72 1.52 -1.39 4.83
C THR A 72 2.84 -0.92 4.23
N PRO A 73 3.17 0.38 4.27
CA PRO A 73 4.45 0.87 3.79
C PRO A 73 5.64 0.17 4.44
N ARG A 74 5.52 -0.20 5.72
CA ARG A 74 6.54 -0.96 6.46
C ARG A 74 6.71 -2.39 5.93
N GLU A 75 5.61 -3.09 5.69
CA GLU A 75 5.65 -4.44 5.11
C GLU A 75 6.24 -4.41 3.70
N ALA A 76 5.84 -3.44 2.86
CA ALA A 76 6.39 -3.27 1.53
C ALA A 76 7.89 -2.98 1.56
N ALA A 77 8.35 -2.11 2.46
CA ALA A 77 9.78 -1.83 2.64
C ALA A 77 10.56 -3.08 3.09
N MET A 78 9.99 -3.87 4.02
CA MET A 78 10.61 -5.11 4.50
C MET A 78 10.66 -6.18 3.40
N PHE A 79 9.60 -6.30 2.60
CA PHE A 79 9.55 -7.20 1.44
C PHE A 79 10.62 -6.83 0.43
N LEU A 80 10.72 -5.56 0.03
CA LEU A 80 11.74 -5.09 -0.93
C LEU A 80 13.16 -5.34 -0.43
N LYS A 81 13.40 -5.22 0.89
CA LYS A 81 14.68 -5.56 1.51
C LYS A 81 15.00 -7.05 1.41
N ALA A 82 14.00 -7.92 1.55
CA ALA A 82 14.17 -9.37 1.50
C ALA A 82 14.37 -9.91 0.07
N MET A 83 13.94 -9.18 -0.96
CA MET A 83 14.07 -9.58 -2.37
C MET A 83 15.52 -9.61 -2.89
N CYS A 84 16.51 -9.21 -2.09
CA CYS A 84 17.94 -9.30 -2.41
C CYS A 84 18.33 -8.72 -3.78
N TYR A 85 17.72 -7.60 -4.18
CA TYR A 85 18.10 -6.91 -5.40
C TYR A 85 19.56 -6.45 -5.36
N PRO A 86 20.34 -6.60 -6.45
CA PRO A 86 21.65 -5.97 -6.58
C PRO A 86 21.57 -4.47 -6.28
N SER A 87 22.62 -3.90 -5.67
CA SER A 87 22.65 -2.47 -5.35
C SER A 87 22.53 -1.57 -6.57
N SER A 88 22.85 -2.07 -7.77
CA SER A 88 22.71 -1.38 -9.05
C SER A 88 21.28 -1.37 -9.60
N THR A 89 20.35 -2.16 -9.04
CA THR A 89 18.97 -2.24 -9.53
C THR A 89 18.16 -1.06 -8.99
N PRO A 90 17.72 -0.12 -9.84
CA PRO A 90 16.78 0.92 -9.42
C PRO A 90 15.41 0.29 -9.14
N ILE A 91 14.80 0.67 -8.01
CA ILE A 91 13.46 0.23 -7.63
C ILE A 91 12.54 1.45 -7.69
N TYR A 92 11.48 1.36 -8.49
CA TYR A 92 10.49 2.41 -8.64
C TYR A 92 9.23 2.03 -7.87
N ILE A 93 8.82 2.90 -6.95
CA ILE A 93 7.60 2.70 -6.16
C ILE A 93 6.56 3.68 -6.69
N VAL A 94 5.49 3.14 -7.27
CA VAL A 94 4.35 3.96 -7.72
C VAL A 94 3.27 3.89 -6.65
N ALA A 95 3.02 5.01 -6.00
CA ALA A 95 2.02 5.14 -4.94
C ALA A 95 1.20 6.42 -5.14
N GLY A 96 -0.09 6.36 -4.76
CA GLY A 96 -0.86 7.58 -4.50
C GLY A 96 -0.46 8.22 -3.17
N GLU A 97 -1.27 9.17 -2.68
CA GLU A 97 -1.09 9.74 -1.35
C GLU A 97 -1.20 8.63 -0.30
N ILE A 98 -0.09 8.32 0.37
CA ILE A 98 -0.06 7.24 1.34
C ILE A 98 -0.62 7.74 2.67
N TYR A 99 -1.66 7.07 3.14
CA TYR A 99 -2.36 7.44 4.35
C TYR A 99 -1.58 7.03 5.62
N GLY A 100 -1.68 7.85 6.66
CA GLY A 100 -1.08 7.62 7.98
C GLY A 100 0.14 8.50 8.28
N SER A 101 0.31 8.84 9.56
CA SER A 101 1.25 9.86 10.08
C SER A 101 2.76 9.66 9.85
N ASN A 102 3.23 8.58 9.22
CA ASN A 102 4.66 8.33 8.94
C ASN A 102 4.90 7.49 7.67
N SER A 103 4.03 7.65 6.68
CA SER A 103 3.88 6.70 5.58
C SER A 103 5.15 6.45 4.73
N MET A 104 5.88 7.50 4.38
CA MET A 104 7.08 7.37 3.54
C MET A 104 8.36 7.05 4.32
N ALA A 105 8.41 7.39 5.62
CA ALA A 105 9.56 7.13 6.49
C ALA A 105 9.98 5.65 6.50
N ALA A 106 9.02 4.74 6.29
CA ALA A 106 9.25 3.31 6.15
C ALA A 106 10.29 2.94 5.07
N PHE A 107 10.37 3.72 3.99
CA PHE A 107 11.33 3.51 2.89
C PHE A 107 12.67 4.23 3.11
N HIS A 108 12.76 5.13 4.09
CA HIS A 108 13.97 5.89 4.39
C HIS A 108 14.97 5.15 5.29
N TYR A 109 14.53 4.18 6.11
CA TYR A 109 15.35 3.65 7.21
C TYR A 109 16.38 2.56 6.84
N CYS A 110 16.59 2.23 5.57
CA CYS A 110 17.69 1.32 5.20
C CYS A 110 18.05 1.50 3.73
N ILE A 111 19.17 2.19 3.46
CA ILE A 111 20.01 2.13 2.25
C ILE A 111 19.34 1.45 1.04
N LEU A 112 18.27 2.04 0.54
CA LEU A 112 17.83 1.89 -0.83
C LEU A 112 18.40 3.11 -1.54
N LYS A 113 19.73 3.11 -1.78
CA LYS A 113 20.42 4.24 -2.43
C LYS A 113 19.87 4.56 -3.82
N ASN A 114 18.98 3.72 -4.37
CA ASN A 114 18.41 3.82 -5.71
C ASN A 114 16.89 3.71 -5.76
N VAL A 115 16.16 3.93 -4.66
CA VAL A 115 14.70 4.17 -4.75
C VAL A 115 14.47 5.58 -5.27
N LYS A 116 13.78 5.66 -6.41
CA LYS A 116 13.30 6.91 -6.98
C LYS A 116 11.77 6.94 -6.88
N PHE A 117 11.27 8.08 -6.45
CA PHE A 117 9.84 8.40 -6.39
C PHE A 117 9.44 9.16 -7.65
#